data_AF-A0A7Y5CBW8-F1
#
_entry.id   AF-A0A7Y5CBW8-F1
#
_cell.length_a   1.000
_cell.length_b   1.000
_cell.length_c   1.000
_cell.angle_alpha   90.00
_cell.angle_beta   90.00
_cell.angle_gamma   90.00
#
_symmetry.space_group_name_H-M   'P 1'
#
loop_
_entity.id
_entity.type
_entity.pdbx_description
1 polymer ?
#
loop_
_entity_poly.entity_id
_entity_poly.type
_entity_poly.pdbx_seq_one_letter_code
_entity_poly.pdbx_strand_id
1 'polypeptide(L)' 'MTVQCCKCKRFRVDGQWSAPAASLHQGDVSHTYCPVCADETFIELFSAQASRSTAHEALCLREFLGQLAMTA' A
#
# COMPACT_ATOMS: atom_id res chain seq x y z
N MET A 1 -17.69 3.61 -12.67
CA MET A 1 -17.31 2.38 -11.93
C MET A 1 -16.97 2.79 -10.51
N THR A 2 -17.69 2.25 -9.53
CA THR A 2 -17.42 2.53 -8.11
C THR A 2 -16.21 1.71 -7.67
N VAL A 3 -15.26 2.35 -7.00
CA VAL A 3 -14.07 1.68 -6.46
C VAL A 3 -14.10 1.76 -4.95
N GLN A 4 -13.96 0.63 -4.26
CA GLN A 4 -13.92 0.55 -2.80
C GLN A 4 -12.52 0.17 -2.30
N CYS A 5 -12.08 0.80 -1.22
CA CYS A 5 -10.85 0.42 -0.53
C CYS A 5 -11.02 -0.91 0.20
N CYS A 6 -10.12 -1.88 -0.02
CA CYS A 6 -10.11 -3.18 0.65
C CYS A 6 -9.96 -3.07 2.18
N LYS A 7 -9.18 -2.09 2.66
CA LYS A 7 -8.83 -1.90 4.08
C LYS A 7 -9.85 -1.01 4.79
N CYS A 8 -9.91 0.27 4.45
CA CYS A 8 -10.74 1.25 5.18
C CYS A 8 -12.18 1.41 4.66
N LYS A 9 -12.56 0.69 3.60
CA LYS A 9 -13.90 0.72 2.98
C LYS A 9 -14.37 2.08 2.45
N ARG A 10 -13.49 3.08 2.36
CA ARG A 10 -13.72 4.34 1.63
C ARG A 10 -14.02 4.05 0.16
N PHE A 11 -14.79 4.92 -0.48
CA PHE A 11 -15.15 4.79 -1.89
C PHE A 11 -14.50 5.89 -2.71
N ARG A 12 -14.19 5.60 -3.99
CA ARG A 12 -13.73 6.61 -4.94
C ARG A 12 -14.87 6.98 -5.88
N VAL A 13 -15.30 8.23 -5.81
CA VAL A 13 -16.33 8.82 -6.68
C VAL A 13 -15.72 10.07 -7.30
N ASP A 14 -15.83 10.22 -8.62
CA ASP A 14 -15.29 11.35 -9.38
C ASP A 14 -13.81 11.66 -9.07
N GLY A 15 -13.02 10.61 -8.88
CA GLY A 15 -11.60 10.71 -8.60
C GLY A 15 -11.23 10.94 -7.14
N GLN A 16 -12.18 11.30 -6.26
CA GLN A 16 -11.94 11.60 -4.85
C GLN A 16 -12.38 10.46 -3.93
N TRP A 17 -11.63 10.26 -2.84
CA TRP A 17 -11.96 9.26 -1.83
C TRP A 17 -12.88 9.85 -0.77
N SER A 18 -14.07 9.28 -0.62
CA SER A 18 -15.09 9.66 0.35
C SER A 18 -15.18 8.64 1.49
N ALA A 19 -15.81 9.05 2.60
CA ALA A 19 -16.03 8.21 3.76
C ALA A 19 -16.79 6.92 3.40
N PRO A 20 -16.66 5.85 4.19
CA PRO A 20 -17.44 4.64 3.97
C PRO A 20 -18.94 4.97 3.97
N ALA A 21 -19.64 4.64 2.90
CA ALA A 21 -21.08 4.75 2.84
C ALA A 21 -21.73 3.63 3.67
N ALA A 22 -22.73 3.97 4.48
CA ALA A 22 -23.52 2.99 5.23
C ALA A 22 -24.38 2.11 4.31
N SER A 23 -24.76 2.62 3.15
CA SER A 23 -25.47 1.89 2.10
C SER A 23 -24.51 1.43 1.01
N LEU A 24 -24.55 0.13 0.70
CA LEU A 24 -23.84 -0.44 -0.45
C LEU A 24 -24.30 0.27 -1.74
N HIS A 25 -23.36 0.80 -2.51
CA HIS A 25 -23.66 1.30 -3.85
C HIS A 25 -24.18 0.13 -4.70
N GLN A 26 -25.38 0.26 -5.27
CA GLN A 26 -25.93 -0.72 -6.19
C GLN A 26 -25.20 -0.62 -7.53
N GLY A 27 -24.56 -1.70 -7.97
CA GLY A 27 -23.79 -1.78 -9.21
C GLY A 27 -22.46 -2.52 -9.03
N ASP A 28 -21.69 -2.65 -10.11
CA ASP A 28 -20.38 -3.29 -10.07
C ASP A 28 -19.38 -2.46 -9.26
N VAL A 29 -18.86 -3.07 -8.20
CA VAL A 29 -17.84 -2.49 -7.33
C VAL A 29 -16.50 -3.16 -7.64
N SER A 30 -15.51 -2.36 -8.02
CA SER A 30 -14.11 -2.80 -8.07
C SER A 30 -13.43 -2.55 -6.73
N HIS A 31 -12.48 -3.40 -6.38
CA HIS A 31 -11.75 -3.33 -5.12
C HIS A 31 -10.28 -2.96 -5.36
N THR A 32 -9.74 -2.04 -4.56
CA THR A 32 -8.32 -1.65 -4.56
C THR A 32 -7.93 -1.07 -3.20
N TYR A 33 -6.73 -0.53 -3.02
CA TYR A 33 -6.38 0.26 -1.84
C TYR A 33 -6.52 1.76 -2.11
N CYS A 34 -6.98 2.54 -1.12
CA CYS A 34 -6.78 3.99 -1.17
C CYS A 34 -5.29 4.31 -0.94
N PRO A 35 -4.78 5.48 -1.34
CA PRO A 35 -3.35 5.80 -1.27
C PRO A 35 -2.75 5.54 0.12
N VAL A 36 -3.42 6.03 1.18
CA VAL A 36 -2.97 5.82 2.57
C VAL A 36 -2.89 4.35 2.92
N CYS A 37 -3.94 3.57 2.64
CA CYS A 37 -3.94 2.15 2.96
C CYS A 37 -2.98 1.35 2.07
N ALA A 38 -2.69 1.81 0.85
CA ALA A 38 -1.70 1.18 -0.01
C ALA A 38 -0.31 1.34 0.61
N ASP A 39 0.04 2.56 1.03
CA ASP A 39 1.32 2.85 1.68
C ASP A 39 1.49 2.04 2.97
N GLU A 40 0.47 2.01 3.83
CA GLU A 40 0.48 1.18 5.04
C GLU A 40 0.71 -0.30 4.72
N THR A 41 -0.01 -0.84 3.75
CA THR A 41 0.12 -2.24 3.35
C THR A 41 1.50 -2.53 2.74
N PHE A 42 2.06 -1.61 1.97
CA PHE A 42 3.43 -1.75 1.46
C PHE A 42 4.47 -1.72 2.57
N ILE A 43 4.32 -0.84 3.56
CA ILE A 43 5.20 -0.78 4.74
C ILE A 43 5.10 -2.09 5.54
N GLU A 44 3.89 -2.58 5.80
CA GLU A 44 3.66 -3.86 6.49
C GLU A 44 4.32 -5.02 5.74
N LEU A 45 4.13 -5.09 4.41
CA LEU A 45 4.71 -6.12 3.56
C LEU A 45 6.24 -6.07 3.56
N PHE A 46 6.81 -4.86 3.41
CA PHE A 46 8.25 -4.64 3.46
C PHE A 46 8.82 -5.08 4.81
N SER A 47 8.20 -4.67 5.92
CA SER A 47 8.66 -4.99 7.28
C SER A 47 8.63 -6.50 7.53
N ALA A 48 7.58 -7.17 7.06
CA ALA A 48 7.45 -8.62 7.16
C ALA A 48 8.50 -9.35 6.30
N GLN A 49 8.80 -8.84 5.10
CA GLN A 49 9.85 -9.39 4.24
C GLN A 49 11.23 -9.22 4.88
N ALA A 50 11.55 -8.03 5.37
CA ALA A 50 12.83 -7.70 5.99
C ALA A 50 13.07 -8.53 7.26
N SER A 51 12.03 -8.77 8.06
CA SER A 51 12.13 -9.63 9.26
C SER A 51 12.44 -11.10 8.93
N ARG A 52 12.21 -11.53 7.69
CA ARG A 52 12.53 -12.87 7.19
C ARG A 52 13.87 -12.94 6.44
N SER A 53 14.51 -11.80 6.18
CA SER A 53 15.78 -11.77 5.47
C SER A 53 16.91 -12.35 6.31
N THR A 54 17.79 -13.08 5.66
CA THR A 54 19.02 -13.56 6.29
C THR A 54 19.97 -12.40 6.57
N ALA A 55 20.93 -12.60 7.48
CA ALA A 55 21.95 -11.59 7.77
C ALA A 55 22.76 -11.18 6.51
N HIS A 56 23.02 -12.14 5.60
CA HIS A 56 23.73 -11.86 4.35
C HIS A 56 22.91 -10.95 3.42
N GLU A 57 21.62 -11.25 3.21
CA GLU A 57 20.74 -10.43 2.37
C GLU A 57 20.58 -9.02 2.94
N ALA A 58 20.47 -8.88 4.27
CA ALA A 58 20.39 -7.58 4.92
C ALA A 58 21.67 -6.75 4.74
N LEU A 59 22.86 -7.38 4.78
CA LEU A 59 24.13 -6.71 4.53
C LEU A 59 24.24 -6.23 3.07
N CYS A 60 23.91 -7.08 2.10
CA CYS A 60 23.90 -6.71 0.68
C CYS A 60 22.95 -5.54 0.41
N LEU A 61 21.74 -5.57 1.00
CA LEU A 61 20.77 -4.49 0.86
C LEU A 61 21.29 -3.17 1.45
N ARG A 62 21.94 -3.21 2.63
CA ARG A 62 22.54 -2.03 3.27
C ARG A 62 23.60 -1.38 2.38
N GLU A 63 24.49 -2.19 1.78
CA GLU A 63 25.54 -1.69 0.89
C GLU A 63 24.94 -1.03 -0.36
N PHE A 64 23.95 -1.68 -0.97
CA PHE A 64 23.26 -1.14 -2.15
C PHE A 64 22.56 0.19 -1.85
N LEU A 65 21.79 0.29 -0.76
CA LEU A 65 21.11 1.53 -0.38
C LEU A 65 22.11 2.64 -0.02
N GLY A 66 23.23 2.29 0.62
CA GLY A 66 24.31 3.23 0.91
C GLY A 66 24.95 3.81 -0.36
N GLN A 67 25.09 3.02 -1.42
CA GLN A 67 25.59 3.49 -2.72
C GLN A 67 24.61 4.44 -3.40
N LEU A 68 23.31 4.13 -3.40
CA LEU A 68 22.29 4.99 -3.99
C LEU A 68 22.24 6.38 -3.32
N ALA A 69 22.38 6.43 -1.99
CA ALA A 69 22.40 7.68 -1.23
C ALA A 69 23.62 8.57 -1.53
N MET A 70 24.72 8.00 -2.03
CA MET A 70 25.92 8.75 -2.41
C MET A 70 25.86 9.28 -3.85
N THR A 71 24.89 8.80 -4.65
CA THR A 71 24.72 9.15 -6.08
C THR A 71 23.52 10.04 -6.36
N ALA A 72 22.73 10.37 -5.33
CA ALA A 72 21.55 11.24 -5.40
C ALA A 72 21.89 12.66 -4.93
#